data_AF-A0A7S4UPB6-F1
#
_entry.id   AF-A0A7S4UPB6-F1
#
_cell.length_a   1.000
_cell.length_b   1.000
_cell.length_c   1.000
_cell.angle_alpha   90.00
_cell.angle_beta   90.00
_cell.angle_gamma   90.00
#
_symmetry.space_group_name_H-M   'P 1'
#
loop_
_entity.id
_entity.type
_entity.pdbx_description
1 polymer ?
#
loop_
_entity_poly.entity_id
_entity_poly.type
_entity_poly.pdbx_seq_one_letter_code
_entity_poly.pdbx_strand_id
1 'polypeptide(L)'
;QAPSDQEEIARSTKPCTKCEYRIQKMGGCNHMTCRKCGHQFCWMCLGAWASHSYTSCPGEPNPLSFPQALQPAVKDVVDKYRDREQSLLERRLVEYTQKHLVAGLPVDKDSRRADSLQLSRLRQRVEEPARLMETSEELYRLMRAEERRQR
;
A
#
# COMPACT_ATOMS: atom_id res chain seq x y z
N GLN A 1 -7.84 28.43 18.35
CA GLN A 1 -7.42 27.43 19.37
C GLN A 1 -6.57 26.35 18.70
N ALA A 2 -5.49 25.89 19.35
CA ALA A 2 -4.88 24.61 18.98
C ALA A 2 -5.83 23.46 19.39
N PRO A 3 -5.97 22.41 18.58
CA PRO A 3 -6.83 21.28 18.92
C PRO A 3 -6.34 20.59 20.20
N SER A 4 -7.27 20.12 21.02
CA SER A 4 -6.95 19.42 22.27
C SER A 4 -6.26 18.07 22.00
N ASP A 5 -5.45 17.58 22.94
CA ASP A 5 -4.74 16.30 22.83
C ASP A 5 -5.68 15.13 22.47
N GLN A 6 -6.93 15.18 22.95
CA GLN A 6 -7.94 14.16 22.65
C GLN A 6 -8.40 14.17 21.18
N GLU A 7 -8.49 15.35 20.56
CA GLU A 7 -8.81 15.50 19.14
C GLU A 7 -7.63 15.08 18.25
N GLU A 8 -6.40 15.30 18.71
CA GLU A 8 -5.19 14.88 18.01
C GLU A 8 -5.01 13.36 17.99
N ILE A 9 -5.32 12.70 19.11
CA ILE A 9 -5.37 11.24 19.20
C ILE A 9 -6.49 10.68 18.33
N ALA A 10 -7.68 11.30 18.28
CA ALA A 10 -8.78 10.85 17.44
C ALA A 10 -8.47 10.98 15.93
N ARG A 11 -7.75 12.03 15.51
CA ARG A 11 -7.35 12.20 14.10
C ARG A 11 -6.25 11.22 13.67
N SER A 12 -5.42 10.75 14.60
CA SER A 12 -4.26 9.90 14.30
C SER A 12 -4.47 8.41 14.61
N THR A 13 -5.60 8.05 15.24
CA THR A 13 -5.91 6.66 15.65
C THR A 13 -7.28 6.19 15.15
N LYS A 14 -7.38 4.90 14.80
CA LYS A 14 -8.66 4.23 14.48
C LYS A 14 -8.85 2.99 15.37
N PRO A 15 -10.09 2.65 15.77
CA PRO A 15 -10.35 1.45 16.55
C PRO A 15 -10.25 0.17 15.71
N CYS A 16 -9.76 -0.90 16.31
CA CYS A 16 -9.81 -2.24 15.71
C CYS A 16 -11.27 -2.74 15.64
N THR A 17 -11.73 -3.18 14.47
CA THR A 17 -13.09 -3.71 14.27
C THR A 17 -13.39 -5.00 15.02
N LYS A 18 -12.37 -5.70 15.53
CA LYS A 18 -12.53 -6.96 16.29
C LYS A 18 -12.47 -6.78 17.81
N CYS A 19 -11.69 -5.83 18.30
CA CYS A 19 -11.41 -5.70 19.75
C CYS A 19 -11.39 -4.26 20.27
N GLU A 20 -11.74 -3.29 19.42
CA GLU A 20 -11.89 -1.87 19.71
C GLU A 20 -10.62 -1.13 20.18
N TYR A 21 -9.51 -1.85 20.33
CA TYR A 21 -8.23 -1.24 20.68
C TYR A 21 -7.85 -0.17 19.65
N ARG A 22 -7.56 1.04 20.12
CA ARG A 22 -7.13 2.16 19.27
C ARG A 22 -5.74 1.90 18.74
N ILE A 23 -5.62 1.95 17.42
CA ILE A 23 -4.39 1.73 16.68
C ILE A 23 -4.00 3.07 16.05
N GLN A 24 -2.75 3.49 16.20
CA GLN A 24 -2.20 4.65 15.50
C GLN A 24 -1.67 4.24 14.13
N LYS A 25 -1.86 5.08 13.10
CA LYS A 25 -1.27 4.81 11.77
C LYS A 25 0.25 4.95 11.86
N MET A 26 0.96 3.83 11.87
CA MET A 26 2.42 3.82 11.85
C MET A 26 2.92 3.67 10.41
N GLY A 27 2.66 4.70 9.57
CA GLY A 27 3.27 4.90 8.25
C GLY A 27 2.94 3.89 7.13
N GLY A 28 2.68 4.43 5.93
CA GLY A 28 3.03 3.85 4.63
C GLY A 28 2.38 2.56 4.14
N CYS A 29 1.46 1.92 4.88
CA CYS A 29 0.65 0.78 4.42
C CYS A 29 -0.79 0.89 4.91
N ASN A 30 -1.76 0.60 4.05
CA ASN A 30 -3.16 0.47 4.48
C ASN A 30 -3.47 -0.91 5.08
N HIS A 31 -2.65 -1.95 4.85
CA HIS A 31 -2.74 -3.19 5.60
C HIS A 31 -2.23 -3.00 7.04
N MET A 32 -3.12 -3.16 8.01
CA MET A 32 -2.79 -3.03 9.42
C MET A 32 -3.11 -4.30 10.20
N THR A 33 -2.18 -4.68 11.08
CA THR A 33 -2.37 -5.78 12.03
C THR A 33 -2.58 -5.20 13.42
N CYS A 34 -3.71 -5.53 14.04
CA CYS A 34 -3.97 -5.18 15.43
C CYS A 34 -2.96 -5.86 16.36
N ARG A 35 -2.20 -5.08 17.12
CA ARG A 35 -1.20 -5.61 18.06
C ARG A 35 -1.81 -6.37 19.25
N LYS A 36 -3.08 -6.11 19.58
CA LYS A 36 -3.77 -6.75 20.70
C LYS A 36 -4.37 -8.11 20.32
N CYS A 37 -5.00 -8.22 19.16
CA CYS A 37 -5.76 -9.43 18.77
C CYS A 37 -5.30 -10.10 17.48
N GLY A 38 -4.27 -9.57 16.81
CA GLY A 38 -3.73 -10.09 15.55
C GLY A 38 -4.62 -9.89 14.33
N HIS A 39 -5.79 -9.24 14.48
CA HIS A 39 -6.69 -9.01 13.35
C HIS A 39 -6.05 -8.11 12.29
N GLN A 40 -6.03 -8.59 11.05
CA GLN A 40 -5.52 -7.88 9.88
C GLN A 40 -6.69 -7.19 9.16
N PHE A 41 -6.58 -5.89 8.93
CA PHE A 41 -7.63 -5.07 8.32
C PHE A 41 -7.05 -3.94 7.47
N CYS A 42 -7.86 -3.35 6.61
CA CYS A 42 -7.50 -2.16 5.84
C CYS A 42 -7.75 -0.87 6.65
N TRP A 43 -6.75 -0.01 6.80
CA TRP A 43 -6.85 1.26 7.51
C TRP A 43 -7.86 2.22 6.89
N MET A 44 -8.03 2.16 5.57
CA MET A 44 -8.93 3.06 4.86
C MET A 44 -10.39 2.69 5.10
N CYS A 45 -10.76 1.43 4.81
CA CYS A 45 -12.15 0.98 4.88
C CYS A 45 -12.53 0.21 6.15
N LEU A 46 -11.56 -0.12 7.01
CA LEU A 46 -11.72 -0.95 8.21
C LEU A 46 -12.19 -2.39 7.95
N GLY A 47 -12.25 -2.81 6.67
CA GLY A 47 -12.60 -4.17 6.28
C GLY A 47 -11.49 -5.19 6.58
N ALA A 48 -11.88 -6.44 6.82
CA ALA A 48 -10.94 -7.54 7.09
C ALA A 48 -10.02 -7.78 5.88
N TRP A 49 -8.71 -7.91 6.13
CA TRP A 49 -7.72 -8.05 5.06
C TRP A 49 -7.85 -9.36 4.28
N ALA A 50 -8.29 -10.44 4.94
CA ALA A 50 -8.42 -11.76 4.33
C ALA A 50 -9.37 -11.80 3.11
N SER A 51 -10.38 -10.93 3.09
CA SER A 51 -11.34 -10.80 1.99
C SER A 51 -11.19 -9.47 1.24
N HIS A 52 -10.09 -8.76 1.45
CA HIS A 52 -9.88 -7.43 0.92
C HIS A 52 -9.28 -7.49 -0.49
N SER A 53 -10.00 -6.97 -1.48
CA SER A 53 -9.42 -6.66 -2.78
C SER A 53 -9.14 -5.18 -2.86
N TYR A 54 -8.00 -4.81 -3.44
CA TYR A 54 -7.68 -3.42 -3.72
C TYR A 54 -8.75 -2.75 -4.61
N THR A 55 -9.33 -3.50 -5.55
CA THR A 55 -10.38 -3.00 -6.47
C THR A 55 -11.73 -2.79 -5.81
N SER A 56 -11.97 -3.33 -4.61
CA SER A 56 -13.24 -3.21 -3.90
C SER A 56 -13.14 -2.42 -2.59
N CYS A 57 -11.98 -1.84 -2.28
CA CYS A 57 -11.79 -1.05 -1.07
C CYS A 57 -12.52 0.30 -1.17
N PRO A 58 -13.54 0.58 -0.33
CA PRO A 58 -14.27 1.84 -0.34
C PRO A 58 -13.42 3.07 0.02
N GLY A 59 -12.21 2.87 0.53
CA GLY A 59 -11.37 3.94 1.07
C GLY A 59 -10.08 4.21 0.30
N GLU A 60 -9.77 3.50 -0.77
CA GLU A 60 -8.63 3.87 -1.64
C GLU A 60 -9.01 5.05 -2.55
N PRO A 61 -8.05 5.87 -3.07
CA PRO A 61 -8.34 6.81 -4.14
C PRO A 61 -8.92 6.02 -5.30
N ASN A 62 -10.23 6.14 -5.46
CA ASN A 62 -11.01 5.36 -6.39
C ASN A 62 -10.57 5.73 -7.82
N PRO A 63 -10.08 4.79 -8.64
CA PRO A 63 -9.83 5.07 -10.05
C PRO A 63 -11.11 5.44 -10.83
N LEU A 64 -12.28 5.28 -10.21
CA LEU A 64 -13.57 5.72 -10.74
C LEU A 64 -13.95 7.15 -10.30
N SER A 65 -13.11 7.87 -9.54
CA SER A 65 -13.22 9.35 -9.44
C SER A 65 -12.52 10.07 -10.59
N PHE A 66 -11.80 9.34 -11.45
CA PHE A 66 -11.27 9.91 -12.68
C PHE A 66 -12.40 10.08 -13.70
N PRO A 67 -12.46 11.22 -14.41
CA PRO A 67 -13.38 11.42 -15.52
C PRO A 67 -13.31 10.24 -16.50
N GLN A 68 -14.46 9.80 -17.02
CA GLN A 68 -14.57 8.62 -17.90
C GLN A 68 -13.57 8.68 -19.07
N ALA A 69 -13.31 9.88 -19.59
CA ALA A 69 -12.37 10.14 -20.67
C ALA A 69 -10.90 9.81 -20.33
N LEU A 70 -10.51 9.85 -19.06
CA LEU A 70 -9.15 9.59 -18.60
C LEU A 70 -8.92 8.14 -18.14
N GLN A 71 -9.99 7.36 -17.90
CA GLN A 71 -9.86 6.02 -17.31
C GLN A 71 -8.88 5.10 -18.07
N PRO A 72 -8.86 5.04 -19.41
CA PRO A 72 -7.89 4.21 -20.14
C PRO A 72 -6.44 4.64 -19.89
N ALA A 73 -6.16 5.95 -19.88
CA ALA A 73 -4.83 6.49 -19.67
C ALA A 73 -4.36 6.30 -18.22
N VAL A 74 -5.24 6.53 -17.24
CA VAL A 74 -4.93 6.26 -15.82
C VAL A 74 -4.66 4.78 -15.62
N LYS A 75 -5.48 3.89 -16.19
CA LYS A 75 -5.29 2.44 -16.08
C LYS A 75 -3.94 2.01 -16.63
N ASP A 76 -3.55 2.51 -17.80
CA ASP A 76 -2.24 2.22 -18.41
C ASP A 76 -1.07 2.64 -17.50
N VAL A 77 -1.14 3.83 -16.89
CA VAL A 77 -0.09 4.28 -15.95
C VAL A 77 -0.04 3.42 -14.68
N VAL A 78 -1.21 3.02 -14.16
CA VAL A 78 -1.32 2.11 -12.99
C VAL A 78 -0.72 0.75 -13.31
N ASP A 79 -1.05 0.18 -14.46
CA ASP A 79 -0.54 -1.12 -14.89
C ASP A 79 0.99 -1.07 -15.11
N LYS A 80 1.50 -0.05 -15.81
CA LYS A 80 2.96 0.15 -15.99
C LYS A 80 3.72 0.23 -14.67
N TYR A 81 3.17 0.93 -13.69
CA TYR A 81 3.78 1.00 -12.36
C TYR A 81 3.78 -0.37 -11.67
N ARG A 82 2.63 -1.05 -11.68
CA ARG A 82 2.50 -2.37 -11.08
C ARG A 82 3.48 -3.35 -11.72
N ASP A 83 3.59 -3.37 -13.04
CA ASP A 83 4.48 -4.26 -13.78
C ASP A 83 5.96 -4.00 -13.43
N ARG A 84 6.35 -2.72 -13.31
CA ARG A 84 7.71 -2.35 -12.89
C ARG A 84 8.02 -2.82 -11.47
N GLU A 85 7.12 -2.60 -10.53
CA GLU A 85 7.28 -3.03 -9.14
C GLU A 85 7.27 -4.56 -9.01
N GLN A 86 6.39 -5.22 -9.77
CA GLN A 86 6.29 -6.68 -9.85
C GLN A 86 7.58 -7.30 -10.39
N SER A 87 8.13 -6.75 -11.47
CA SER A 87 9.41 -7.18 -12.03
C SER A 87 10.56 -7.02 -11.03
N LEU A 88 10.55 -5.95 -10.23
CA LEU A 88 11.54 -5.75 -9.17
C LEU A 88 11.39 -6.78 -8.05
N LEU A 89 10.16 -7.08 -7.64
CA LEU A 89 9.87 -8.11 -6.63
C LEU A 89 10.33 -9.49 -7.09
N GLU A 90 10.01 -9.89 -8.32
CA GLU A 90 10.39 -11.19 -8.89
C GLU A 90 11.90 -11.39 -8.90
N ARG A 91 12.65 -10.40 -9.39
CA ARG A 91 14.12 -10.44 -9.35
C ARG A 91 14.65 -10.59 -7.92
N ARG A 92 14.10 -9.85 -6.96
CA ARG A 92 14.53 -9.92 -5.55
C ARG A 92 14.16 -11.25 -4.90
N LEU A 93 13.04 -11.86 -5.29
CA LEU A 93 12.67 -13.21 -4.84
C LEU A 93 13.69 -14.24 -5.31
N VAL A 94 14.16 -14.16 -6.56
CA VAL A 94 15.21 -15.04 -7.09
C VAL A 94 16.52 -14.85 -6.33
N GLU A 95 16.93 -13.60 -6.07
CA GLU A 95 18.13 -13.33 -5.28
C GLU A 95 18.01 -13.88 -3.85
N TYR A 96 16.85 -13.72 -3.22
CA TYR A 96 16.58 -14.26 -1.89
C TYR A 96 16.64 -15.80 -1.88
N THR A 97 16.07 -16.48 -2.88
CA THR A 97 16.09 -17.94 -2.94
C THR A 97 17.51 -18.45 -3.14
N GLN A 98 18.28 -17.83 -4.03
CA GLN A 98 19.70 -18.15 -4.26
C GLN A 98 20.55 -17.96 -3.00
N LYS A 99 20.30 -16.90 -2.25
CA LYS A 99 21.08 -16.56 -1.06
C LYS A 99 20.72 -17.38 0.18
N HIS A 100 19.43 -17.68 0.39
CA HIS A 100 18.94 -18.18 1.69
C HIS A 100 18.25 -19.55 1.64
N LEU A 101 17.88 -20.06 0.46
CA LEU A 101 17.14 -21.31 0.33
C LEU A 101 17.92 -22.43 -0.38
N VAL A 102 19.05 -22.11 -1.02
CA VAL A 102 19.94 -23.11 -1.62
C VAL A 102 20.54 -23.99 -0.52
N ALA A 103 20.37 -25.30 -0.67
CA ALA A 103 20.82 -26.28 0.32
C ALA A 103 22.36 -26.31 0.42
N GLY A 104 22.86 -26.47 1.65
CA GLY A 104 24.30 -26.63 1.92
C GLY A 104 25.09 -25.35 2.13
N LEU A 105 24.48 -24.17 1.99
CA LEU A 105 25.13 -22.90 2.32
C LEU A 105 24.84 -22.46 3.77
N PRO A 106 25.83 -21.88 4.48
CA PRO A 106 25.58 -21.24 5.77
C PRO A 106 24.56 -20.11 5.64
N VAL A 107 23.49 -20.16 6.44
CA VAL A 107 22.45 -19.13 6.45
C VAL A 107 22.66 -18.20 7.64
N ASP A 108 22.95 -16.93 7.36
CA ASP A 108 22.89 -15.86 8.34
C ASP A 108 21.43 -15.48 8.59
N LYS A 109 20.96 -15.69 9.83
CA LYS A 109 19.57 -15.45 10.25
C LYS A 109 19.20 -13.97 10.23
N ASP A 110 20.12 -13.07 10.56
CA ASP A 110 19.86 -11.63 10.58
C ASP A 110 19.77 -11.09 9.15
N SER A 111 20.68 -11.53 8.29
CA SER A 111 20.64 -11.27 6.85
C SER A 111 19.35 -11.77 6.21
N ARG A 112 18.93 -13.01 6.53
CA ARG A 112 17.68 -13.59 6.04
C ARG A 112 16.46 -12.78 6.49
N ARG A 113 16.43 -12.35 7.74
CA ARG A 113 15.34 -11.53 8.28
C ARG A 113 15.27 -10.17 7.60
N ALA A 114 16.41 -9.51 7.40
CA ALA A 114 16.49 -8.23 6.72
C ALA A 114 15.98 -8.33 5.27
N ASP A 115 16.44 -9.34 4.52
CA ASP A 115 16.03 -9.55 3.14
C ASP A 115 14.54 -9.94 3.04
N SER A 116 14.02 -10.74 3.97
CA SER A 116 12.60 -11.07 4.06
C SER A 116 11.73 -9.83 4.31
N LEU A 117 12.20 -8.89 5.14
CA LEU A 117 11.52 -7.62 5.36
C LEU A 117 11.54 -6.74 4.09
N GLN A 118 12.65 -6.75 3.35
CA GLN A 118 12.75 -6.04 2.07
C GLN A 118 11.77 -6.60 1.03
N LEU A 119 11.65 -7.93 0.91
CA LEU A 119 10.65 -8.57 0.06
C LEU A 119 9.22 -8.20 0.46
N SER A 120 8.93 -8.18 1.76
CA SER A 120 7.61 -7.80 2.28
C SER A 120 7.25 -6.36 1.90
N ARG A 121 8.21 -5.43 1.99
CA ARG A 121 8.03 -4.03 1.56
C ARG A 121 7.82 -3.91 0.06
N LEU A 122 8.54 -4.67 -0.75
CA LEU A 122 8.38 -4.66 -2.22
C LEU A 122 7.01 -5.18 -2.63
N ARG A 123 6.57 -6.30 -2.05
CA ARG A 123 5.22 -6.84 -2.27
C ARG A 123 4.15 -5.79 -1.98
N GLN A 124 4.30 -5.07 -0.88
CA GLN A 124 3.36 -4.03 -0.51
C GLN A 124 3.28 -2.89 -1.55
N ARG A 125 4.41 -2.52 -2.18
CA ARG A 125 4.44 -1.46 -3.21
C ARG A 125 3.69 -1.86 -4.49
N VAL A 126 3.72 -3.14 -4.87
CA VAL A 126 2.92 -3.67 -5.98
C VAL A 126 1.41 -3.51 -5.70
N GLU A 127 1.03 -3.65 -4.43
CA GLU A 127 -0.35 -3.60 -3.96
C GLU A 127 -0.84 -2.16 -3.64
N GLU A 128 0.00 -1.11 -3.77
CA GLU A 128 -0.27 0.24 -3.23
C GLU A 128 -0.19 1.41 -4.27
N PRO A 129 -1.27 1.70 -5.01
CA PRO A 129 -1.43 2.86 -5.90
C PRO A 129 -1.36 4.24 -5.25
N ALA A 130 -1.50 4.37 -3.93
CA ALA A 130 -1.27 5.68 -3.27
C ALA A 130 0.16 6.19 -3.53
N ARG A 131 1.16 5.31 -3.52
CA ARG A 131 2.56 5.65 -3.87
C ARG A 131 2.71 6.07 -5.32
N LEU A 132 1.89 5.53 -6.20
CA LEU A 132 1.89 5.91 -7.60
C LEU A 132 1.42 7.38 -7.76
N MET A 133 0.39 7.80 -7.02
CA MET A 133 -0.09 9.19 -7.05
C MET A 133 0.94 10.20 -6.53
N GLU A 134 1.80 9.79 -5.59
CA GLU A 134 2.89 10.63 -5.06
C GLU A 134 4.09 10.74 -6.01
N THR A 135 4.31 9.74 -6.87
CA THR A 135 5.55 9.59 -7.66
C THR A 135 5.36 9.73 -9.17
N SER A 136 4.14 9.64 -9.69
CA SER A 136 3.87 9.68 -11.12
C SER A 136 3.56 11.09 -11.60
N GLU A 137 4.58 11.74 -12.17
CA GLU A 137 4.38 12.98 -12.92
C GLU A 137 3.37 12.81 -14.07
N GLU A 138 3.31 11.61 -14.66
CA GLU A 138 2.40 11.32 -15.78
C GLU A 138 0.94 11.37 -15.34
N LEU A 139 0.57 10.74 -14.22
CA LEU A 139 -0.78 10.86 -13.66
C LEU A 139 -1.10 12.30 -13.29
N TYR A 140 -0.15 13.01 -12.67
CA TYR A 140 -0.34 14.40 -12.28
C TYR A 140 -0.60 15.31 -13.48
N ARG A 141 0.14 15.11 -14.58
CA ARG A 141 -0.04 15.84 -15.84
C ARG A 141 -1.41 15.55 -16.47
N LEU A 142 -1.85 14.29 -16.47
CA LEU A 142 -3.17 13.90 -16.99
C LEU A 142 -4.30 14.57 -16.20
N MET A 143 -4.23 14.57 -14.87
CA MET A 143 -5.22 15.23 -14.03
C MET A 143 -5.29 16.74 -14.30
N ARG A 144 -4.14 17.43 -14.33
CA ARG A 144 -4.10 18.88 -14.60
C ARG A 144 -4.56 19.25 -16.01
N ALA A 145 -4.34 18.38 -17.00
CA ALA A 145 -4.81 18.62 -18.37
C ALA A 145 -6.33 18.56 -18.46
N GLU A 146 -6.96 17.65 -17.72
CA GLU A 146 -8.41 17.49 -17.66
C GLU A 146 -9.09 18.63 -16.89
N GLU A 147 -8.51 19.07 -15.77
CA GLU A 147 -8.98 20.28 -15.07
C GLU A 147 -9.02 21.53 -15.96
N ARG A 148 -8.09 21.64 -16.94
CA ARG A 148 -8.09 22.74 -17.91
C ARG A 148 -9.14 22.58 -19.00
N ARG A 149 -9.54 21.35 -19.34
CA ARG A 149 -10.59 21.08 -20.35
C ARG A 149 -11.99 21.35 -19.83
N GLN A 150 -12.18 21.21 -18.51
CA GLN A 150 -13.46 21.42 -17.84
C GLN A 150 -13.71 22.89 -17.45
N ARG A 151 -12.74 23.77 -17.68
CA ARG A 151 -12.83 25.23 -17.50
C ARG A 151 -13.06 25.91 -18.85
#